data_AF-A0A248LHG5-F1
#
_entry.id   AF-A0A248LHG5-F1
#
_cell.length_a   1.000
_cell.length_b   1.000
_cell.length_c   1.000
_cell.angle_alpha   90.00
_cell.angle_beta   90.00
_cell.angle_gamma   90.00
#
_symmetry.space_group_name_H-M   'P 1'
#
loop_
_entity.id
_entity.type
_entity.pdbx_description
1 polymer ?
#
loop_
_entity_poly.entity_id
_entity_poly.type
_entity_poly.pdbx_seq_one_letter_code
_entity_poly.pdbx_strand_id
1 'polypeptide(L)'
;MKCWVCKRQARGFGHTDNRHGVGDPRRYPIDWVFCSQRCQNAFHALYCNWLRIKEGSTDIKEVAMIDPSDVEQAAMRKCLKSFGEAAGEIGFAKPLGDYSEAEALQVIDAIVTCWTDAMVVHHEASKYPPVRGMTPTPDPLANPFADLEDDLPWEEPKGKKP
;
A
#
# COMPACT_ATOMS: atom_id res chain seq x y z
N MET A 1 -12.95 24.94 6.36
CA MET A 1 -13.28 23.52 6.65
C MET A 1 -12.73 22.64 5.53
N LYS A 2 -12.07 21.52 5.87
CA LYS A 2 -11.48 20.58 4.90
C LYS A 2 -12.42 19.38 4.67
N CYS A 3 -12.44 18.85 3.45
CA CYS A 3 -13.20 17.66 3.07
C CYS A 3 -12.81 16.48 3.96
N TRP A 4 -13.79 15.81 4.56
CA TRP A 4 -13.52 14.71 5.47
C TRP A 4 -12.82 13.52 4.76
N VAL A 5 -13.20 13.27 3.50
CA VAL A 5 -12.69 12.15 2.68
C VAL A 5 -11.31 12.43 2.07
N CYS A 6 -11.15 13.51 1.30
CA CYS A 6 -9.92 13.76 0.54
C CYS A 6 -9.09 14.96 1.01
N LYS A 7 -9.46 15.57 2.14
CA LYS A 7 -8.79 16.72 2.78
C LYS A 7 -8.65 18.02 1.95
N ARG A 8 -9.14 18.07 0.71
CA ARG A 8 -9.28 19.30 -0.10
C ARG A 8 -10.27 20.29 0.52
N GLN A 9 -10.24 21.56 0.12
CA GLN A 9 -11.22 22.56 0.57
C GLN A 9 -12.66 22.08 0.31
N ALA A 10 -13.51 22.12 1.35
CA ALA A 10 -14.92 21.75 1.23
C ALA A 10 -15.70 22.78 0.41
N ARG A 11 -16.73 22.32 -0.31
CA ARG A 11 -17.52 23.14 -1.27
C ARG A 11 -19.02 23.14 -0.96
N GLY A 12 -19.38 23.10 0.32
CA GLY A 12 -20.78 23.19 0.77
C GLY A 12 -21.56 21.86 0.77
N PHE A 13 -20.94 20.74 0.42
CA PHE A 13 -21.52 19.41 0.63
C PHE A 13 -21.35 19.00 2.09
N GLY A 14 -22.37 18.37 2.69
CA GLY A 14 -22.32 17.91 4.08
C GLY A 14 -23.17 16.67 4.32
N HIS A 15 -23.04 16.09 5.50
CA HIS A 15 -23.89 15.00 5.94
C HIS A 15 -24.96 15.49 6.92
N THR A 16 -26.14 14.88 6.87
CA THR A 16 -27.20 15.12 7.84
C THR A 16 -27.77 13.77 8.25
N ASP A 17 -27.66 13.45 9.54
CA ASP A 17 -28.21 12.21 10.08
C ASP A 17 -29.65 12.42 10.52
N ASN A 18 -30.58 12.06 9.63
CA ASN A 18 -32.02 12.24 9.85
C ASN A 18 -32.61 11.37 10.97
N ARG A 19 -31.84 10.46 11.56
CA ARG A 19 -32.27 9.69 12.75
C ARG A 19 -32.35 10.55 13.99
N HIS A 20 -31.59 11.65 14.01
CA HIS A 20 -31.58 12.61 15.09
C HIS A 20 -32.61 13.73 14.85
N GLY A 21 -33.25 14.21 15.91
CA GLY A 21 -34.22 15.31 15.85
C GLY A 21 -33.59 16.63 15.38
N VAL A 22 -34.39 17.57 14.86
CA VAL A 22 -33.91 18.83 14.25
C VAL A 22 -33.04 19.67 15.20
N GLY A 23 -33.22 19.53 16.52
CA GLY A 23 -32.43 20.22 17.55
C GLY A 23 -31.28 19.42 18.16
N ASP A 24 -31.03 18.18 17.73
CA ASP A 24 -29.92 17.36 18.23
C ASP A 24 -28.63 17.72 17.45
N PRO A 25 -27.54 18.16 18.11
CA PRO A 25 -26.28 18.47 17.45
C PRO A 25 -25.71 17.31 16.62
N ARG A 26 -26.06 16.06 16.93
CA ARG A 26 -25.63 14.86 16.19
C ARG A 26 -26.28 14.76 14.81
N ARG A 27 -27.38 15.47 14.57
CA ARG A 27 -28.03 15.57 13.26
C ARG A 27 -27.18 16.30 12.24
N TYR A 28 -26.46 17.33 12.67
CA TYR A 28 -25.62 18.17 11.81
C TYR A 28 -24.17 18.19 12.30
N PRO A 29 -23.41 17.08 12.14
CA PRO A 29 -22.00 17.08 12.49
C PRO A 29 -21.24 18.12 11.65
N ILE A 30 -20.73 19.15 12.30
CA ILE A 30 -20.07 20.31 11.66
C ILE A 30 -18.82 19.87 10.86
N ASP A 31 -18.19 18.77 11.27
CA ASP A 31 -16.96 18.26 10.66
C ASP A 31 -17.19 17.42 9.39
N TRP A 32 -18.43 17.00 9.11
CA TRP A 32 -18.74 16.11 8.00
C TRP A 32 -19.10 16.91 6.75
N VAL A 33 -18.08 17.59 6.22
CA VAL A 33 -18.16 18.39 4.99
C VAL A 33 -17.33 17.79 3.86
N PHE A 34 -17.73 18.00 2.61
CA PHE A 34 -17.11 17.40 1.43
C PHE A 34 -16.80 18.41 0.32
N CYS A 35 -15.82 18.10 -0.52
CA CYS A 35 -15.43 18.94 -1.67
C CYS A 35 -16.25 18.65 -2.94
N SER A 36 -16.93 17.50 -3.01
CA SER A 36 -17.69 17.06 -4.19
C SER A 36 -18.73 16.01 -3.80
N GLN A 37 -19.73 15.83 -4.67
CA GLN A 37 -20.75 14.76 -4.54
C GLN A 37 -20.12 13.36 -4.53
N ARG A 38 -19.02 13.15 -5.26
CA ARG A 38 -18.29 11.86 -5.25
C ARG A 38 -17.75 11.54 -3.86
N CYS A 39 -17.15 12.52 -3.17
CA CYS A 39 -16.67 12.32 -1.79
C CYS A 39 -17.84 12.13 -0.81
N GLN A 40 -18.93 12.85 -0.99
CA GLN A 40 -20.13 12.69 -0.16
C GLN A 40 -20.75 11.28 -0.32
N ASN A 41 -20.89 10.79 -1.55
CA ASN A 41 -21.44 9.46 -1.84
C ASN A 41 -20.55 8.35 -1.29
N ALA A 42 -19.23 8.48 -1.42
CA ALA A 42 -18.28 7.53 -0.83
C ALA A 42 -18.43 7.47 0.70
N PHE A 43 -18.55 8.64 1.34
CA PHE A 43 -18.81 8.69 2.78
C PHE A 43 -20.15 8.06 3.15
N HIS A 44 -21.24 8.36 2.44
CA HIS A 44 -22.55 7.77 2.71
C HIS A 44 -22.56 6.25 2.53
N ALA A 45 -21.87 5.71 1.52
CA ALA A 45 -21.76 4.26 1.33
C ALA A 45 -21.09 3.59 2.54
N LEU A 46 -19.94 4.13 2.99
CA LEU A 46 -19.23 3.61 4.16
C LEU A 46 -20.03 3.77 5.45
N TYR A 47 -20.65 4.94 5.64
CA TYR A 47 -21.45 5.25 6.82
C TYR A 47 -22.70 4.38 6.92
N CYS A 48 -23.43 4.18 5.82
CA CYS A 48 -24.59 3.29 5.77
C CYS A 48 -24.21 1.82 6.01
N ASN A 49 -23.08 1.36 5.45
CA ASN A 49 -22.59 -0.01 5.72
C ASN A 49 -22.22 -0.21 7.19
N TRP A 50 -21.50 0.75 7.78
CA TRP A 50 -21.20 0.75 9.21
C TRP A 50 -22.47 0.76 10.07
N LEU A 51 -23.50 1.51 9.65
CA LEU A 51 -24.78 1.57 10.34
C LEU A 51 -25.49 0.22 10.36
N ARG A 52 -25.58 -0.43 9.20
CA ARG A 52 -26.21 -1.75 9.04
C ARG A 52 -25.52 -2.80 9.90
N ILE A 53 -24.20 -2.74 10.02
CA ILE A 53 -23.43 -3.60 10.93
C ILE A 53 -23.76 -3.28 12.39
N LYS A 54 -23.73 -2.00 12.78
CA LYS A 54 -24.01 -1.57 14.16
C LYS A 54 -25.43 -1.92 14.62
N GLU A 55 -26.40 -1.83 13.72
CA GLU A 55 -27.81 -2.16 13.97
C GLU A 55 -28.10 -3.66 13.82
N GLY A 56 -27.06 -4.51 13.65
CA GLY A 56 -27.19 -5.97 13.56
C GLY A 56 -27.91 -6.46 12.30
N SER A 57 -28.11 -5.59 11.31
CA SER A 57 -28.82 -5.89 10.06
C SER A 57 -27.93 -6.57 9.01
N THR A 58 -26.63 -6.73 9.27
CA THR A 58 -25.68 -7.41 8.38
C THR A 58 -24.58 -8.06 9.22
N ASP A 59 -24.30 -9.34 8.98
CA ASP A 59 -23.28 -10.13 9.68
C ASP A 59 -21.88 -9.59 9.34
N ILE A 60 -20.95 -9.51 10.32
CA ILE A 60 -19.59 -8.91 10.18
C ILE A 60 -18.64 -9.81 9.35
N LYS A 61 -19.18 -10.84 8.70
CA LYS A 61 -18.38 -11.92 8.09
C LYS A 61 -17.55 -11.51 6.87
N GLU A 62 -17.66 -10.28 6.37
CA GLU A 62 -16.95 -9.86 5.15
C GLU A 62 -16.00 -8.67 5.32
N VAL A 63 -15.47 -8.41 6.52
CA VAL A 63 -14.29 -7.52 6.64
C VAL A 63 -13.34 -8.03 7.73
N ALA A 64 -12.64 -9.13 7.45
CA ALA A 64 -11.32 -9.32 8.03
C ALA A 64 -10.41 -8.28 7.36
N MET A 65 -10.25 -7.11 7.99
CA MET A 65 -9.42 -6.01 7.49
C MET A 65 -7.93 -6.34 7.71
N ILE A 66 -7.43 -7.30 6.94
CA ILE A 66 -6.05 -7.44 6.48
C ILE A 66 -6.18 -8.15 5.13
N ASP A 67 -6.49 -7.39 4.06
CA ASP A 67 -6.18 -7.91 2.73
C ASP A 67 -4.72 -7.54 2.49
N PRO A 68 -3.76 -8.46 2.70
CA PRO A 68 -2.38 -8.18 2.32
C PRO A 68 -2.41 -7.79 0.85
N SER A 69 -1.79 -6.67 0.52
CA SER A 69 -1.64 -6.22 -0.85
C SER A 69 -1.03 -7.34 -1.71
N ASP A 70 -1.28 -7.34 -3.02
CA ASP A 70 -0.73 -8.36 -3.93
C ASP A 70 0.79 -8.53 -3.77
N VAL A 71 1.47 -7.42 -3.46
CA VAL A 71 2.92 -7.35 -3.20
C VAL A 71 3.27 -8.08 -1.90
N GLU A 72 2.53 -7.81 -0.83
CA GLU A 72 2.69 -8.49 0.46
C GLU A 72 2.40 -9.99 0.32
N GLN A 73 1.34 -10.40 -0.39
CA GLN A 73 1.06 -11.81 -0.65
C GLN A 73 2.19 -12.49 -1.43
N ALA A 74 2.75 -11.81 -2.43
CA ALA A 74 3.89 -12.33 -3.20
C ALA A 74 5.13 -12.51 -2.33
N ALA A 75 5.41 -11.57 -1.43
CA ALA A 75 6.51 -11.69 -0.47
C ALA A 75 6.26 -12.82 0.54
N MET A 76 5.04 -13.00 1.05
CA MET A 76 4.70 -14.10 1.97
C MET A 76 5.00 -15.44 1.31
N ARG A 77 4.61 -15.61 0.05
CA ARG A 77 4.87 -16.83 -0.74
C ARG A 77 6.37 -17.06 -0.94
N LYS A 78 7.16 -16.00 -1.11
CA LYS A 78 8.62 -16.09 -1.26
C LYS A 78 9.30 -16.54 0.04
N CYS A 79 8.81 -16.07 1.19
CA CYS A 79 9.32 -16.45 2.52
C CYS A 79 9.15 -17.95 2.83
N LEU A 80 8.22 -18.66 2.19
CA LEU A 80 8.00 -20.10 2.41
C LEU A 80 9.27 -20.93 2.12
N LYS A 81 10.09 -20.51 1.16
CA LYS A 81 11.35 -21.19 0.85
C LYS A 81 12.37 -21.02 1.97
N SER A 82 12.62 -19.78 2.39
CA SER A 82 13.56 -19.45 3.47
C SER A 82 13.13 -20.06 4.81
N PHE A 83 11.82 -20.12 5.07
CA PHE A 83 11.27 -20.84 6.20
C PHE A 83 11.61 -22.34 6.15
N GLY A 84 11.41 -22.98 5.00
CA GLY A 84 11.71 -24.40 4.82
C GLY A 84 13.20 -24.74 4.97
N GLU A 85 14.09 -23.84 4.54
CA GLU A 85 15.53 -23.97 4.71
C GLU A 85 15.92 -23.85 6.20
N ALA A 86 15.48 -22.79 6.88
CA ALA A 86 15.76 -22.59 8.31
C ALA A 86 15.17 -23.70 9.20
N ALA A 87 13.92 -24.12 8.94
CA ALA A 87 13.30 -25.23 9.66
C ALA A 87 13.91 -26.59 9.30
N GLY A 88 14.47 -26.73 8.10
CA GLY A 88 15.23 -27.91 7.69
C GLY A 88 16.55 -28.07 8.45
N GLU A 89 17.24 -26.96 8.73
CA GLU A 89 18.47 -26.95 9.55
C GLU A 89 18.23 -27.29 11.01
N ILE A 90 17.09 -26.84 11.57
CA ILE A 90 16.68 -27.13 12.96
C ILE A 90 16.12 -28.55 13.07
N GLY A 91 15.44 -29.03 12.01
CA GLY A 91 14.78 -30.32 11.94
C GLY A 91 13.29 -30.25 12.30
N PHE A 92 12.44 -30.68 11.38
CA PHE A 92 10.97 -30.72 11.54
C PHE A 92 10.44 -31.73 12.57
N ALA A 93 11.33 -32.46 13.27
CA ALA A 93 10.94 -33.47 14.24
C ALA A 93 10.34 -32.88 15.53
N LYS A 94 10.63 -31.60 15.80
CA LYS A 94 10.16 -30.89 16.98
C LYS A 94 9.00 -29.96 16.59
N PRO A 95 7.88 -29.93 17.33
CA PRO A 95 6.82 -28.95 17.08
C PRO A 95 7.34 -27.53 17.39
N LEU A 96 6.82 -26.52 16.71
CA LEU A 96 7.24 -25.11 16.92
C LEU A 96 7.11 -24.65 18.39
N GLY A 97 6.20 -25.25 19.16
CA GLY A 97 6.02 -24.93 20.58
C GLY A 97 7.18 -25.37 21.48
N ASP A 98 8.00 -26.30 21.02
CA ASP A 98 9.14 -26.79 21.79
C ASP A 98 10.47 -26.15 21.33
N TYR A 99 10.45 -25.21 20.38
CA TYR A 99 11.66 -24.53 19.91
C TYR A 99 12.30 -23.74 21.06
N SER A 100 13.62 -23.86 21.18
CA SER A 100 14.38 -22.94 22.04
C SER A 100 14.32 -21.52 21.46
N GLU A 101 14.56 -20.53 22.30
CA GLU A 101 14.54 -19.12 21.89
C GLU A 101 15.47 -18.86 20.69
N ALA A 102 16.66 -19.48 20.67
CA ALA A 102 17.61 -19.33 19.57
C ALA A 102 17.08 -19.91 18.25
N GLU A 103 16.43 -21.09 18.29
CA GLU A 103 15.83 -21.73 17.12
C GLU A 103 14.64 -20.91 16.59
N ALA A 104 13.81 -20.37 17.49
CA ALA A 104 12.70 -19.50 17.11
C ALA A 104 13.19 -18.20 16.48
N LEU A 105 14.21 -17.56 17.07
CA LEU A 105 14.80 -16.34 16.53
C LEU A 105 15.43 -16.57 15.16
N GLN A 106 16.08 -17.71 14.92
CA GLN A 106 16.64 -18.07 13.60
C GLN A 106 15.55 -18.13 12.52
N VAL A 107 14.41 -18.76 12.82
CA VAL A 107 13.29 -18.86 11.86
C VAL A 107 12.66 -17.49 11.61
N ILE A 108 12.46 -16.68 12.66
CA ILE A 108 11.91 -15.33 12.52
C ILE A 108 12.85 -14.46 11.67
N ASP A 109 14.15 -14.51 11.94
CA ASP A 109 15.17 -13.73 11.22
C ASP A 109 15.21 -14.10 9.73
N ALA A 110 15.16 -15.39 9.41
CA ALA A 110 15.10 -15.87 8.02
C ALA A 110 13.84 -15.37 7.28
N ILE A 111 12.68 -15.36 7.94
CA ILE A 111 11.42 -14.88 7.36
C ILE A 111 11.46 -13.38 7.14
N VAL A 112 11.83 -12.62 8.17
CA VAL A 112 11.87 -11.15 8.13
C VAL A 112 12.88 -10.66 7.10
N THR A 113 14.07 -11.27 7.05
CA THR A 113 15.09 -10.93 6.06
C THR A 113 14.59 -11.17 4.62
N CYS A 114 14.03 -12.35 4.36
CA CYS A 114 13.47 -12.66 3.03
C CYS A 114 12.31 -11.73 2.64
N TRP A 115 11.48 -11.36 3.61
CA TRP A 115 10.40 -10.41 3.42
C TRP A 115 10.92 -9.02 3.05
N THR A 116 11.88 -8.49 3.83
CA THR A 116 12.46 -7.18 3.58
C THR A 116 13.16 -7.13 2.24
N ASP A 117 13.90 -8.18 1.87
CA ASP A 117 14.56 -8.27 0.57
C ASP A 117 13.54 -8.29 -0.58
N ALA A 118 12.44 -9.03 -0.42
CA ALA A 118 11.36 -9.03 -1.41
C ALA A 118 10.72 -7.65 -1.58
N MET A 119 10.52 -6.92 -0.47
CA MET A 119 9.98 -5.57 -0.48
C MET A 119 10.94 -4.55 -1.10
N VAL A 120 12.25 -4.65 -0.83
CA VAL A 120 13.27 -3.79 -1.45
C VAL A 120 13.30 -3.99 -2.96
N VAL A 121 13.34 -5.25 -3.43
CA VAL A 121 13.32 -5.55 -4.88
C VAL A 121 12.06 -4.98 -5.55
N HIS A 122 10.90 -5.12 -4.91
CA HIS A 122 9.67 -4.53 -5.43
C HIS A 122 9.72 -2.99 -5.44
N HIS A 123 10.23 -2.37 -4.38
CA HIS A 123 10.39 -0.93 -4.29
C HIS A 123 11.35 -0.39 -5.37
N GLU A 124 12.46 -1.07 -5.61
CA GLU A 124 13.40 -0.74 -6.69
C GLU A 124 12.73 -0.85 -8.07
N ALA A 125 11.96 -1.92 -8.30
CA ALA A 125 11.23 -2.12 -9.56
C ALA A 125 10.10 -1.09 -9.79
N SER A 126 9.51 -0.55 -8.71
CA SER A 126 8.38 0.39 -8.76
C SER A 126 8.76 1.85 -8.54
N LYS A 127 10.04 2.15 -8.27
CA LYS A 127 10.59 3.49 -8.05
C LYS A 127 10.26 4.47 -9.19
N TYR A 128 10.16 3.97 -10.42
CA TYR A 128 9.79 4.74 -11.61
C TYR A 128 8.48 4.21 -12.20
N PRO A 129 7.34 4.87 -11.91
CA PRO A 129 6.06 4.45 -12.46
C PRO A 129 6.13 4.45 -14.00
N PRO A 130 5.69 3.37 -14.67
CA PRO A 130 5.71 3.33 -16.13
C PRO A 130 4.78 4.40 -16.69
N VAL A 131 5.36 5.44 -17.32
CA VAL A 131 4.62 6.48 -18.02
C VAL A 131 4.17 5.92 -19.36
N ARG A 132 2.86 5.84 -19.59
CA ARG A 132 2.28 5.31 -20.84
C ARG A 132 2.89 6.03 -22.04
N GLY A 133 3.55 5.28 -22.92
CA GLY A 133 4.15 5.79 -24.16
C GLY A 133 5.63 6.16 -24.06
N MET A 134 6.26 6.02 -22.89
CA MET A 134 7.71 6.14 -22.72
C MET A 134 8.32 4.77 -22.42
N THR A 135 9.54 4.53 -22.92
CA THR A 135 10.35 3.40 -22.50
C THR A 135 10.63 3.51 -20.99
N PRO A 136 10.66 2.40 -20.23
CA PRO A 136 11.05 2.43 -18.82
C PRO A 136 12.39 3.15 -18.68
N THR A 137 12.41 4.27 -17.96
CA THR A 137 13.64 5.03 -17.73
C THR A 137 14.55 4.20 -16.83
N PRO A 138 15.77 3.84 -17.27
CA PRO A 138 16.77 3.23 -16.40
C PRO A 138 17.01 4.13 -15.18
N ASP A 139 17.43 3.57 -14.03
CA ASP A 139 17.75 4.38 -12.87
C ASP A 139 18.81 5.44 -13.27
N PRO A 140 18.50 6.75 -13.21
CA PRO A 140 19.44 7.81 -13.57
C PRO A 140 20.69 7.83 -12.69
N LEU A 141 20.70 7.11 -11.56
CA LEU A 141 21.89 6.92 -10.73
C LEU A 141 22.68 5.65 -11.08
N ALA A 142 22.11 4.71 -11.85
CA ALA A 142 22.85 3.52 -12.28
C ALA A 142 23.94 3.87 -13.30
N ASN A 143 23.66 4.83 -14.19
CA ASN A 143 24.63 5.42 -15.12
C ASN A 143 24.42 6.95 -15.23
N PRO A 144 24.91 7.74 -14.26
CA PRO A 144 24.62 9.17 -14.15
C PRO A 144 25.22 10.05 -15.26
N PHE A 145 25.90 9.45 -16.23
CA PHE A 145 26.55 10.13 -17.36
C PHE A 145 26.29 9.43 -18.71
N ALA A 146 25.35 8.49 -18.79
CA ALA A 146 25.06 7.77 -20.05
C ALA A 146 24.46 8.67 -21.13
N ASP A 147 23.89 9.81 -20.74
CA ASP A 147 23.39 10.88 -21.62
C ASP A 147 24.43 11.96 -21.92
N LEU A 148 25.59 11.94 -21.24
CA LEU A 148 26.60 13.00 -21.36
C LEU A 148 27.43 12.92 -22.67
N GLU A 149 27.44 11.78 -23.36
CA GLU A 149 28.20 11.60 -24.62
C GLU A 149 27.76 12.57 -25.72
N ASP A 150 26.52 13.06 -25.68
CA ASP A 150 25.98 14.05 -26.63
C ASP A 150 26.01 15.51 -26.10
N ASP A 151 26.38 15.73 -24.83
CA ASP A 151 26.25 17.00 -24.11
C ASP A 151 27.59 17.69 -23.80
N LEU A 152 28.71 17.23 -24.38
CA LEU A 152 30.02 17.89 -24.23
C LEU A 152 30.19 19.01 -25.28
N PRO A 153 30.07 20.31 -24.92
CA PRO A 153 30.09 21.42 -25.88
C PRO A 153 31.44 21.67 -26.56
N TRP A 154 32.46 20.87 -26.26
CA TRP A 154 33.81 20.95 -26.84
C TRP A 154 34.21 19.71 -27.67
N GLU A 155 33.33 18.72 -27.83
CA GLU A 155 33.56 17.61 -28.75
C GLU A 155 32.88 17.88 -30.11
N GLU A 156 33.62 17.73 -31.21
CA GLU A 156 33.03 17.78 -32.54
C GLU A 156 32.12 16.55 -32.74
N PRO A 157 30.89 16.72 -33.26
CA PRO A 157 29.96 15.60 -33.43
C PRO A 157 30.60 14.53 -34.31
N LYS A 158 30.78 13.33 -33.76
CA LYS A 158 31.36 12.20 -34.50
C LYS A 158 30.40 11.74 -35.59
N GLY A 159 30.57 12.35 -36.76
CA GLY A 159 30.27 11.85 -38.10
C GLY A 159 28.99 11.01 -38.27
N LYS A 160 27.88 11.64 -38.65
CA LYS A 160 26.92 10.99 -39.54
C LYS A 160 27.52 10.97 -40.95
N LYS A 161 27.90 9.78 -41.43
CA LYS A 161 28.07 9.52 -42.88
C LYS A 161 26.93 8.61 -43.37
N PRO A 162 26.50 8.80 -44.62
CA PRO A 162 25.25 8.27 -45.19
C PRO A 162 25.21 6.76 -45.31
#